data_AF-A0A9P6LA45-F1
#
_entry.id   AF-A0A9P6LA45-F1
#
_cell.length_a   1.000
_cell.length_b   1.000
_cell.length_c   1.000
_cell.angle_alpha   90.00
_cell.angle_beta   90.00
_cell.angle_gamma   90.00
#
_symmetry.space_group_name_H-M   'P 1'
#
loop_
_entity.id
_entity.type
_entity.pdbx_description
1 polymer ?
#
loop_
_entity_poly.entity_id
_entity_poly.type
_entity_poly.pdbx_seq_one_letter_code
_entity_poly.pdbx_strand_id
1 'polypeptide(L)'
;MGGSLSTANRPIEIALWTSKAHPAGIPDYTTGGRTFTNFVDSAFGWWTSIQPPWRKFSRSTTSRKVKGGWEALYSPRINGLLNVVILAYWWIRILEECKPEDGLRADFEFFAADVAWVLSKLSN
;
A
#
# COMPACT_ATOMS: atom_id res chain seq x y z
N MET A 1 -12.03 13.66 16.30
CA MET A 1 -11.45 12.36 16.71
C MET A 1 -10.70 11.80 15.51
N GLY A 2 -9.37 11.83 15.51
CA GLY A 2 -8.55 11.37 14.38
C GLY A 2 -8.30 9.86 14.47
N GLY A 3 -8.96 9.08 13.62
CA GLY A 3 -8.80 7.63 13.55
C GLY A 3 -7.44 7.19 12.99
N SER A 4 -7.08 5.92 13.21
CA SER A 4 -6.04 5.24 12.43
C SER A 4 -6.69 4.54 11.25
N LEU A 5 -6.00 4.44 10.11
CA LEU A 5 -6.45 3.60 9.00
C LEU A 5 -6.59 2.15 9.48
N SER A 6 -7.52 1.42 8.87
CA SER A 6 -7.71 0.00 9.16
C SER A 6 -6.38 -0.74 9.00
N THR A 7 -6.07 -1.61 9.96
CA THR A 7 -4.94 -2.54 9.87
C THR A 7 -5.33 -3.87 9.22
N ALA A 8 -6.59 -4.02 8.79
CA ALA A 8 -7.06 -5.21 8.10
C ALA A 8 -6.24 -5.41 6.81
N ASN A 9 -5.76 -6.63 6.58
CA ASN A 9 -4.94 -7.01 5.42
C ASN A 9 -3.60 -6.27 5.29
N ARG A 10 -3.21 -5.43 6.27
CA ARG A 10 -1.93 -4.71 6.24
C ARG A 10 -0.77 -5.73 6.13
N PRO A 11 0.18 -5.54 5.20
CA PRO A 11 1.33 -6.43 5.11
C PRO A 11 2.08 -6.52 6.44
N ILE A 12 2.49 -7.73 6.80
CA ILE A 12 3.16 -7.99 8.07
C ILE A 12 4.47 -7.21 8.18
N GLU A 13 5.13 -6.94 7.06
CA GLU A 13 6.34 -6.15 6.95
C GLU A 13 6.13 -4.73 7.49
N ILE A 14 4.99 -4.10 7.16
CA ILE A 14 4.64 -2.77 7.66
C ILE A 14 4.34 -2.83 9.16
N ALA A 15 3.66 -3.88 9.62
CA ALA A 15 3.37 -4.07 11.04
C ALA A 15 4.67 -4.21 11.86
N LEU A 16 5.63 -5.02 11.37
CA LEU A 16 6.94 -5.21 11.99
C LEU A 16 7.80 -3.96 11.93
N TRP A 17 7.78 -3.23 10.82
CA TRP A 17 8.53 -1.98 10.69
C TRP A 17 8.02 -0.89 11.62
N THR A 18 6.70 -0.76 11.73
CA THR A 18 6.08 0.19 12.66
C THR A 18 6.37 -0.19 14.12
N SER A 19 6.34 -1.49 14.46
CA SER A 19 6.59 -1.94 15.85
C SER A 19 8.06 -1.83 16.27
N LYS A 20 9.00 -1.87 15.33
CA LYS A 20 10.44 -1.76 15.57
C LYS A 20 10.98 -0.33 15.47
N ALA A 21 10.11 0.68 15.57
CA ALA A 21 10.48 2.10 15.44
C ALA A 21 11.16 2.43 14.09
N HIS A 22 10.59 1.89 13.00
CA HIS A 22 10.96 2.26 11.63
C HIS A 22 12.43 1.98 11.26
N PRO A 23 12.93 0.74 11.41
CA PRO A 23 14.29 0.41 11.04
C PRO A 23 14.56 0.72 9.56
N ALA A 24 15.79 1.12 9.25
CA ALA A 24 16.22 1.38 7.88
C ALA A 24 16.29 0.08 7.05
N GLY A 25 16.11 0.21 5.73
CA GLY A 25 16.20 -0.89 4.77
C GLY A 25 14.86 -1.36 4.20
N ILE A 26 14.93 -2.42 3.41
CA ILE A 26 13.76 -3.13 2.85
C ILE A 26 13.56 -4.47 3.58
N PRO A 27 12.33 -5.02 3.66
CA PRO A 27 12.10 -6.30 4.29
C PRO A 27 12.84 -7.43 3.55
N ASP A 28 13.34 -8.40 4.30
CA ASP A 28 13.93 -9.62 3.75
C ASP A 28 12.82 -10.62 3.40
N TYR A 29 12.74 -11.00 2.13
CA TYR A 29 11.82 -12.01 1.58
C TYR A 29 12.51 -13.36 1.29
N THR A 30 13.79 -13.50 1.63
CA THR A 30 14.53 -14.76 1.45
C THR A 30 14.30 -15.75 2.60
N THR A 31 13.71 -15.28 3.72
CA THR A 31 13.56 -16.06 4.95
C THR A 31 12.11 -16.13 5.46
N GLY A 32 11.70 -17.30 5.93
CA GLY A 32 10.45 -17.51 6.68
C GLY A 32 9.17 -17.70 5.84
N GLY A 33 9.29 -18.18 4.60
CA GLY A 33 8.14 -18.52 3.75
C GLY A 33 7.33 -17.30 3.25
N ARG A 34 7.83 -16.09 3.47
CA ARG A 34 7.24 -14.86 2.92
C ARG A 34 7.66 -14.73 1.47
N THR A 35 6.70 -14.83 0.55
CA THR A 35 6.97 -14.58 -0.86
C THR A 35 6.67 -13.14 -1.21
N PHE A 36 7.35 -12.63 -2.23
CA PHE A 36 7.04 -11.30 -2.76
C PHE A 36 5.60 -11.24 -3.29
N THR A 37 5.08 -12.31 -3.87
CA THR A 37 3.67 -12.42 -4.29
C THR A 37 2.70 -12.22 -3.11
N ASN A 38 2.96 -12.82 -1.95
CA ASN A 38 2.11 -12.60 -0.76
C ASN A 38 2.14 -11.14 -0.28
N PHE A 39 3.29 -10.48 -0.39
CA PHE A 39 3.42 -9.06 -0.10
C PHE A 39 2.56 -8.22 -1.06
N VAL A 40 2.62 -8.51 -2.36
CA VAL A 40 1.84 -7.85 -3.41
C VAL A 40 0.33 -8.04 -3.17
N ASP A 41 -0.12 -9.25 -2.84
CA ASP A 41 -1.52 -9.52 -2.46
C ASP A 41 -1.96 -8.72 -1.24
N SER A 42 -1.14 -8.71 -0.20
CA SER A 42 -1.43 -7.97 1.02
C SER A 42 -1.46 -6.47 0.78
N ALA A 43 -0.60 -5.95 -0.10
CA ALA A 43 -0.59 -4.55 -0.48
C ALA A 43 -1.90 -4.12 -1.15
N PHE A 44 -2.36 -4.88 -2.15
CA PHE A 44 -3.66 -4.65 -2.80
C PHE A 44 -4.82 -4.81 -1.82
N GLY A 45 -4.81 -5.86 -1.00
CA GLY A 45 -5.86 -6.13 -0.02
C GLY A 45 -5.97 -5.02 1.01
N TRP A 46 -4.85 -4.53 1.52
CA TRP A 46 -4.82 -3.43 2.47
C TRP A 46 -5.29 -2.13 1.83
N TRP A 47 -4.71 -1.75 0.69
CA TRP A 47 -5.08 -0.52 -0.02
C TRP A 47 -6.56 -0.49 -0.36
N THR A 48 -7.14 -1.63 -0.77
CA THR A 48 -8.58 -1.79 -0.99
C THR A 48 -9.38 -1.59 0.29
N SER A 49 -8.95 -2.19 1.40
CA SER A 49 -9.69 -2.17 2.67
C SER A 49 -9.79 -0.78 3.31
N ILE A 50 -8.84 0.10 3.03
CA ILE A 50 -8.82 1.46 3.57
C ILE A 50 -9.55 2.47 2.67
N GLN A 51 -10.02 2.06 1.49
CA GLN A 51 -10.73 2.98 0.60
C GLN A 51 -12.06 3.45 1.18
N PRO A 52 -12.48 4.69 0.89
CA PRO A 52 -13.82 5.15 1.22
C PRO A 52 -14.89 4.23 0.63
N PRO A 53 -16.06 4.05 1.28
CA PRO A 53 -17.12 3.14 0.81
C PRO A 53 -17.62 3.40 -0.62
N TRP A 54 -17.55 4.67 -1.07
CA TRP A 54 -17.95 5.06 -2.43
C TRP A 54 -16.94 4.62 -3.50
N ARG A 55 -15.72 4.24 -3.09
CA ARG A 55 -14.62 3.84 -3.95
C ARG A 55 -14.37 2.34 -3.84
N LYS A 56 -14.75 1.62 -4.89
CA LYS A 56 -14.36 0.21 -5.06
C LYS A 56 -13.04 0.16 -5.81
N PHE A 57 -11.99 -0.31 -5.15
CA PHE A 57 -10.69 -0.57 -5.77
C PHE A 57 -10.42 -2.08 -5.79
N SER A 58 -9.75 -2.54 -6.84
CA SER A 58 -9.32 -3.91 -7.09
C SER A 58 -8.20 -3.87 -8.12
N ARG A 59 -7.46 -4.98 -8.26
CA ARG A 59 -6.44 -5.16 -9.32
C ARG A 59 -6.97 -4.96 -10.74
N SER A 60 -8.29 -5.04 -10.94
CA SER A 60 -8.97 -4.86 -12.23
C SER A 60 -9.65 -3.49 -12.38
N THR A 61 -9.42 -2.55 -11.46
CA THR A 61 -10.12 -1.26 -11.47
C THR A 61 -9.65 -0.37 -12.61
N THR A 62 -10.54 -0.10 -13.55
CA THR A 62 -10.26 0.76 -14.73
C THR A 62 -10.81 2.17 -14.60
N SER A 63 -11.61 2.46 -13.56
CA SER A 63 -12.34 3.73 -13.44
C SER A 63 -11.96 4.52 -12.18
N ARG A 64 -11.55 5.78 -12.38
CA ARG A 64 -11.17 6.73 -11.34
C ARG A 64 -12.28 7.76 -11.09
N LYS A 65 -13.47 7.29 -10.66
CA LYS A 65 -14.61 8.16 -10.34
C LYS A 65 -14.54 8.63 -8.89
N VAL A 66 -14.72 9.93 -8.66
CA VAL A 66 -14.89 10.52 -7.32
C VAL A 66 -16.39 10.72 -7.08
N LYS A 67 -16.91 10.19 -5.97
CA LYS A 67 -18.35 10.26 -5.63
C LYS A 67 -18.61 10.79 -4.22
N GLY A 68 -17.57 11.10 -3.46
CA GLY A 68 -17.65 11.56 -2.08
C GLY A 68 -16.30 12.06 -1.59
N GLY A 69 -16.23 12.40 -0.31
CA GLY A 69 -15.01 12.91 0.32
C GLY A 69 -13.99 11.82 0.66
N TRP A 70 -12.76 12.27 0.93
CA TRP A 70 -11.60 11.41 1.23
C TRP A 70 -11.31 11.31 2.74
N GLU A 71 -12.26 11.68 3.59
CA GLU A 71 -12.09 11.79 5.05
C GLU A 71 -11.67 10.46 5.68
N ALA A 72 -12.10 9.33 5.08
CA ALA A 72 -11.69 7.99 5.51
C ALA A 72 -10.16 7.76 5.41
N LEU A 73 -9.49 8.48 4.49
CA LEU A 73 -8.04 8.44 4.31
C LEU A 73 -7.31 9.53 5.11
N TYR A 74 -8.05 10.52 5.65
CA TYR A 74 -7.51 11.61 6.44
C TYR A 74 -7.22 11.15 7.87
N SER A 75 -6.17 10.34 8.02
CA SER A 75 -5.68 9.83 9.30
C SER A 75 -4.31 10.46 9.61
N PRO A 76 -4.25 11.59 10.35
CA PRO A 76 -3.01 12.32 10.63
C PRO A 76 -2.05 11.58 11.60
N ARG A 77 -2.37 10.35 12.04
CA ARG A 77 -1.55 9.55 12.96
C ARG A 77 -0.62 8.57 12.22
N ILE A 78 0.30 7.99 12.99
CA ILE A 78 1.37 7.03 12.65
C ILE A 78 1.00 5.85 11.70
N ASN A 79 -0.28 5.59 11.46
CA ASN A 79 -0.76 4.52 10.57
C ASN A 79 -1.38 5.02 9.25
N GLY A 80 -1.09 6.26 8.85
CA GLY A 80 -1.65 6.90 7.67
C GLY A 80 -1.05 6.45 6.33
N LEU A 81 -1.33 7.23 5.28
CA LEU A 81 -0.86 6.99 3.89
C LEU A 81 0.65 6.89 3.74
N LEU A 82 1.43 7.41 4.69
CA LEU A 82 2.88 7.24 4.72
C LEU A 82 3.27 5.75 4.65
N ASN A 83 2.57 4.88 5.37
CA ASN A 83 2.86 3.44 5.35
C ASN A 83 2.56 2.81 3.97
N VAL A 84 1.60 3.35 3.22
CA VAL A 84 1.33 2.93 1.83
C VAL A 84 2.45 3.39 0.90
N VAL A 85 3.00 4.60 1.11
CA VAL A 85 4.15 5.10 0.36
C VAL A 85 5.42 4.29 0.66
N ILE A 86 5.67 3.96 1.93
CA ILE A 86 6.79 3.10 2.34
C ILE A 86 6.67 1.70 1.74
N LEU A 87 5.47 1.14 1.74
CA LEU A 87 5.18 -0.12 1.06
C LEU A 87 5.54 -0.03 -0.43
N ALA A 88 5.06 0.98 -1.13
CA ALA A 88 5.37 1.18 -2.55
C ALA A 88 6.88 1.34 -2.78
N TYR A 89 7.58 2.05 -1.89
CA TYR A 89 9.03 2.17 -1.92
C TYR A 89 9.74 0.83 -1.76
N TRP A 90 9.30 -0.03 -0.85
CA TRP A 90 9.88 -1.38 -0.74
C TRP A 90 9.61 -2.21 -1.99
N TRP A 91 8.40 -2.14 -2.54
CA TRP A 91 8.03 -2.85 -3.75
C TRP A 91 8.99 -2.53 -4.91
N ILE A 92 9.20 -1.25 -5.21
CA ILE A 92 10.10 -0.83 -6.30
C ILE A 92 11.53 -1.34 -6.09
N ARG A 93 12.03 -1.26 -4.85
CA ARG A 93 13.37 -1.72 -4.51
C ARG A 93 13.53 -3.23 -4.68
N ILE A 94 12.54 -4.01 -4.29
CA ILE A 94 12.55 -5.47 -4.51
C ILE A 94 12.54 -5.80 -6.00
N LEU A 95 11.76 -5.07 -6.81
CA LEU A 95 11.77 -5.25 -8.27
C LEU A 95 13.15 -4.98 -8.88
N GLU A 96 13.84 -3.94 -8.41
CA GLU A 96 15.17 -3.55 -8.89
C GLU A 96 16.28 -4.51 -8.44
N GLU A 97 16.23 -4.95 -7.17
CA GLU A 97 17.30 -5.75 -6.55
C GLU A 97 17.14 -7.25 -6.77
N CYS A 98 15.92 -7.77 -6.77
CA CYS A 98 15.65 -9.21 -6.77
C CYS A 98 15.17 -9.76 -8.12
N LYS A 99 14.81 -8.90 -9.09
CA LYS A 99 14.30 -9.28 -10.42
C LYS A 99 13.28 -10.44 -10.39
N PRO A 100 12.17 -10.29 -9.65
CA PRO A 100 11.18 -11.35 -9.47
C PRO A 100 10.34 -11.57 -10.74
N GLU A 101 9.36 -12.47 -10.68
CA GLU A 101 8.50 -12.92 -11.79
C GLU A 101 7.91 -11.79 -12.65
N ASP A 102 7.69 -12.10 -13.93
CA ASP A 102 7.06 -11.23 -14.90
C ASP A 102 5.63 -10.83 -14.44
N GLY A 103 5.29 -9.55 -14.59
CA GLY A 103 3.96 -9.00 -14.24
C GLY A 103 3.91 -8.22 -12.93
N LEU A 104 4.80 -8.49 -11.96
CA LEU A 104 4.83 -7.77 -10.67
C LEU A 104 5.22 -6.29 -10.80
N ARG A 105 5.92 -5.94 -11.89
CA ARG A 105 6.17 -4.56 -12.29
C ARG A 105 4.90 -3.85 -12.76
N ALA A 106 4.09 -4.48 -13.59
CA ALA A 106 2.83 -3.89 -14.05
C ALA A 106 1.86 -3.68 -12.89
N ASP A 107 1.79 -4.64 -11.96
CA ASP A 107 1.06 -4.52 -10.70
C ASP A 107 1.53 -3.31 -9.87
N PHE A 108 2.85 -3.14 -9.74
CA PHE A 108 3.43 -1.99 -9.04
C PHE A 108 3.03 -0.68 -9.72
N GLU A 109 3.18 -0.57 -11.03
CA GLU A 109 2.86 0.64 -11.78
C GLU A 109 1.38 1.01 -11.65
N PHE A 110 0.49 0.02 -11.72
CA PHE A 110 -0.93 0.21 -11.49
C PHE A 110 -1.22 0.70 -10.07
N PHE A 111 -0.66 0.02 -9.06
CA PHE A 111 -0.82 0.37 -7.66
C PHE A 111 -0.29 1.77 -7.35
N ALA A 112 0.94 2.07 -7.76
CA ALA A 112 1.61 3.34 -7.52
C ALA A 112 0.89 4.51 -8.22
N ALA A 113 0.43 4.31 -9.46
CA ALA A 113 -0.34 5.33 -10.18
C ALA A 113 -1.67 5.62 -9.49
N ASP A 114 -2.29 4.61 -8.88
CA ASP A 114 -3.52 4.77 -8.12
C ASP A 114 -3.30 5.52 -6.79
N VAL A 115 -2.29 5.12 -6.03
CA VAL A 115 -1.88 5.82 -4.79
C VAL A 115 -1.54 7.28 -5.08
N ALA A 116 -0.74 7.55 -6.12
CA ALA A 116 -0.38 8.91 -6.51
C ALA A 116 -1.61 9.75 -6.90
N TRP A 117 -2.55 9.15 -7.64
CA TRP A 117 -3.82 9.80 -7.96
C TRP A 117 -4.61 10.16 -6.71
N VAL A 118 -4.76 9.24 -5.74
CA VAL A 118 -5.43 9.54 -4.47
C VAL A 118 -4.74 10.65 -3.69
N LEU A 119 -3.41 10.59 -3.57
CA LEU A 119 -2.63 11.62 -2.88
C LEU A 119 -2.85 13.00 -3.51
N SER A 120 -2.90 13.09 -4.84
CA SER A 120 -3.23 14.34 -5.55
C SER A 120 -4.64 14.88 -5.29
N LYS A 121 -5.58 14.02 -4.84
CA LYS A 121 -6.93 14.44 -4.46
C LYS A 121 -7.03 14.86 -2.99
N LEU A 122 -6.06 14.48 -2.17
CA LEU A 122 -5.95 14.87 -0.77
C LEU A 122 -5.17 16.17 -0.56
N SER A 123 -4.38 16.58 -1.55
CA SER A 123 -3.59 17.82 -1.53
C SER A 123 -4.35 19.06 -2.03
N ASN A 124 -5.62 18.91 -2.40
CA ASN A 124 -6.53 19.97 -2.86
C ASN A 124 -7.65 20.16 -1.83
#